data_AF-A0A4P6JJL9-F1
#
_entry.id   AF-A0A4P6JJL9-F1
#
_cell.length_a   1.000
_cell.length_b   1.000
_cell.length_c   1.000
_cell.angle_alpha   90.00
_cell.angle_beta   90.00
_cell.angle_gamma   90.00
#
_symmetry.space_group_name_H-M   'P 1'
#
loop_
_entity.id
_entity.type
_entity.pdbx_description
1 polymer ?
#
loop_
_entity_poly.entity_id
_entity_poly.type
_entity_poly.pdbx_seq_one_letter_code
_entity_poly.pdbx_strand_id
1 'polypeptide(L)'
;MNTHDQHNFTSGSDSAALPAIVDRASWQAELDKLLVREKAHTREGDAIAAARRRLPMVEVDPTITLIGPHGPLTLLEAFEGRKQLIAYFFMWHTGQPAAAQCEGCTKYNGQVRELSYLHSRDVTYATFCQGPYEESARYRDFMGWDAPWYSVQDSAEALLAGRPVGEFYLVCYLQHGGRVFETYWTKGRSVEVMSPSYGLLDKTIYGRQEKWEDSPAGWPQLWGENTAEPHPYRMRGRPIPQWSRLAAGHSDDLGTSAPATTSHCCGD
;
A
#
# COMPACT_ATOMS: atom_id res chain seq x y z
N MET A 1 -14.78 6.75 32.78
CA MET A 1 -13.52 7.39 33.21
C MET A 1 -12.71 7.66 31.96
N ASN A 2 -12.83 8.88 31.41
CA ASN A 2 -12.11 9.31 30.21
C ASN A 2 -10.77 9.89 30.64
N THR A 3 -9.67 9.28 30.22
CA THR A 3 -8.34 9.88 30.30
C THR A 3 -8.10 10.69 29.03
N HIS A 4 -8.10 12.02 29.18
CA HIS A 4 -7.64 12.96 28.18
C HIS A 4 -6.12 12.80 27.99
N ASP A 5 -5.70 12.39 26.80
CA ASP A 5 -4.31 12.51 26.36
C ASP A 5 -4.03 13.99 26.04
N GLN A 6 -3.36 14.67 26.97
CA GLN A 6 -2.80 16.01 26.75
C GLN A 6 -1.40 15.85 26.15
N HIS A 7 -1.26 16.14 24.86
CA HIS A 7 0.06 16.28 24.23
C HIS A 7 0.72 17.58 24.71
N ASN A 8 1.84 17.42 25.42
CA ASN A 8 2.66 18.52 25.91
C ASN A 8 3.66 18.94 24.81
N PHE A 9 3.33 19.95 24.02
CA PHE A 9 4.28 20.64 23.14
C PHE A 9 5.13 21.59 23.99
N THR A 10 6.36 21.21 24.34
CA THR A 10 7.30 22.11 25.01
C THR A 10 7.79 23.18 24.03
N SER A 11 7.50 24.44 24.38
CA SER A 11 7.87 25.66 23.67
C SER A 11 9.38 25.92 23.69
N GLY A 12 10.01 25.92 22.51
CA GLY A 12 11.38 26.37 22.28
C GLY A 12 11.46 27.17 20.97
N SER A 13 11.70 28.49 21.09
CA SER A 13 11.98 29.50 20.05
C SER A 13 11.28 29.33 18.69
N ASP A 14 10.18 30.05 18.50
CA ASP A 14 9.45 30.21 17.23
C ASP A 14 10.30 30.90 16.15
N SER A 15 11.07 30.10 15.42
CA SER A 15 11.28 30.28 13.98
C SER A 15 10.24 29.36 13.31
N ALA A 16 8.96 29.75 13.39
CA ALA A 16 7.85 28.87 13.03
C ALA A 16 8.01 28.33 11.61
N ALA A 17 7.96 27.00 11.44
CA ALA A 17 7.96 26.31 10.15
C ALA A 17 6.66 26.64 9.39
N LEU A 18 6.60 27.87 8.88
CA LEU A 18 5.45 28.49 8.24
C LEU A 18 5.92 29.27 7.01
N PRO A 19 5.14 29.27 5.92
CA PRO A 19 5.42 30.12 4.77
C PRO A 19 5.18 31.60 5.12
N ALA A 20 5.65 32.50 4.25
CA ALA A 20 5.36 33.92 4.37
C ALA A 20 3.84 34.19 4.33
N ILE A 21 3.36 35.01 5.26
CA ILE A 21 1.96 35.46 5.30
C ILE A 21 1.82 36.64 4.32
N VAL A 22 0.95 36.49 3.32
CA VAL A 22 0.69 37.50 2.28
C VAL A 22 -0.80 37.73 2.08
N ASP A 23 -1.17 38.77 1.35
CA ASP A 23 -2.57 39.01 0.98
C ASP A 23 -3.09 37.96 -0.03
N ARG A 24 -4.42 37.90 -0.19
CA ARG A 24 -5.09 36.91 -1.04
C ARG A 24 -4.69 37.00 -2.51
N ALA A 25 -4.44 38.20 -3.04
CA ALA A 25 -4.10 38.38 -4.44
C ALA A 25 -2.67 37.90 -4.72
N SER A 26 -1.72 38.24 -3.84
CA SER A 26 -0.34 37.77 -3.87
C SER A 26 -0.27 36.23 -3.78
N TRP A 27 -1.02 35.63 -2.85
CA TRP A 27 -1.12 34.18 -2.72
C TRP A 27 -1.73 33.51 -3.97
N GLN A 28 -2.81 34.08 -4.51
CA GLN A 28 -3.47 33.54 -5.70
C GLN A 28 -2.55 33.57 -6.92
N ALA A 29 -1.76 34.62 -7.08
CA ALA A 29 -0.80 34.72 -8.19
C ALA A 29 0.28 33.62 -8.14
N GLU A 30 0.79 33.27 -6.96
CA GLU A 30 1.74 32.14 -6.81
C GLU A 30 1.06 30.79 -7.03
N LEU A 31 -0.16 30.62 -6.52
CA LEU A 31 -0.94 29.40 -6.76
C LEU A 31 -1.21 29.19 -8.26
N ASP A 32 -1.57 30.24 -9.00
CA ASP A 32 -1.84 30.17 -10.43
C ASP A 32 -0.60 29.71 -11.22
N LYS A 33 0.60 30.15 -10.82
CA LYS A 33 1.87 29.67 -11.41
C LYS A 33 2.09 28.18 -11.14
N LEU A 34 1.84 27.72 -9.91
CA LEU A 34 1.97 26.31 -9.55
C LEU A 34 0.97 25.42 -10.30
N LEU A 35 -0.29 25.86 -10.41
CA LEU A 35 -1.36 25.11 -11.08
C LEU A 35 -1.07 24.83 -12.56
N VAL A 36 -0.25 25.65 -13.23
CA VAL A 36 0.22 25.36 -14.60
C VAL A 36 1.05 24.07 -14.61
N ARG A 37 1.97 23.91 -13.65
CA ARG A 37 2.82 22.71 -13.53
C ARG A 37 1.98 21.49 -13.14
N GLU A 38 1.04 21.65 -12.20
CA GLU A 38 0.16 20.55 -11.81
C GLU A 38 -0.69 20.05 -12.98
N LYS A 39 -1.29 20.96 -13.76
CA LYS A 39 -2.05 20.60 -14.97
C LYS A 39 -1.18 19.93 -16.03
N ALA A 40 0.08 20.35 -16.19
CA ALA A 40 1.02 19.69 -17.09
C ALA A 40 1.31 18.25 -16.64
N HIS A 41 1.52 18.03 -15.33
CA HIS A 41 1.71 16.70 -14.76
C HIS A 41 0.47 15.80 -14.97
N THR A 42 -0.74 16.32 -14.78
CA THR A 42 -1.98 15.57 -15.07
C THR A 42 -2.03 15.09 -16.52
N ARG A 43 -1.74 15.99 -17.48
CA ARG A 43 -1.74 15.65 -18.91
C ARG A 43 -0.68 14.62 -19.27
N GLU A 44 0.49 14.69 -18.63
CA GLU A 44 1.52 13.67 -18.80
C GLU A 44 1.06 12.31 -18.24
N GLY A 45 0.36 12.31 -17.10
CA GLY A 45 -0.30 11.12 -16.57
C GLY A 45 -1.29 10.50 -17.56
N ASP A 46 -2.10 11.33 -18.22
CA ASP A 46 -3.02 10.88 -19.27
C ASP A 46 -2.28 10.28 -20.47
N ALA A 47 -1.18 10.89 -20.89
CA ALA A 47 -0.34 10.41 -21.98
C ALA A 47 0.31 9.05 -21.63
N ILE A 48 0.84 8.90 -20.41
CA ILE A 48 1.39 7.64 -19.91
C ILE A 48 0.30 6.57 -19.83
N ALA A 49 -0.90 6.89 -19.34
CA ALA A 49 -2.02 5.96 -19.34
C ALA A 49 -2.39 5.51 -20.76
N ALA A 50 -2.34 6.42 -21.74
CA ALA A 50 -2.55 6.07 -23.14
C ALA A 50 -1.42 5.20 -23.72
N ALA A 51 -0.17 5.40 -23.31
CA ALA A 51 0.95 4.53 -23.67
C ALA A 51 0.79 3.12 -23.10
N ARG A 52 0.36 2.98 -21.83
CA ARG A 52 0.06 1.67 -21.20
C ARG A 52 -0.98 0.88 -21.99
N ARG A 53 -2.06 1.54 -22.46
CA ARG A 53 -3.09 0.89 -23.30
C ARG A 53 -2.56 0.41 -24.66
N ARG A 54 -1.38 0.86 -25.09
CA ARG A 54 -0.73 0.48 -26.36
C ARG A 54 0.40 -0.53 -26.18
N LEU A 55 0.72 -0.95 -24.95
CA LEU A 55 1.71 -2.00 -24.72
C LEU A 55 1.24 -3.32 -25.35
N PRO A 56 2.16 -4.13 -25.90
CA PRO A 56 1.85 -5.52 -26.20
C PRO A 56 1.56 -6.29 -24.90
N MET A 57 0.85 -7.40 -25.02
CA MET A 57 0.51 -8.27 -23.90
C MET A 57 1.12 -9.67 -24.10
N VAL A 58 1.45 -10.34 -23.01
CA VAL A 58 2.04 -11.70 -23.02
C VAL A 58 1.02 -12.69 -22.48
N GLU A 59 0.85 -13.82 -23.15
CA GLU A 59 -0.06 -14.86 -22.69
C GLU A 59 0.46 -15.52 -21.41
N VAL A 60 -0.46 -15.75 -20.47
CA VAL A 60 -0.22 -16.42 -19.20
C VAL A 60 -1.15 -17.61 -19.14
N ASP A 61 -0.66 -18.74 -18.64
CA ASP A 61 -1.46 -19.95 -18.50
C ASP A 61 -2.69 -19.65 -17.60
N PRO A 62 -3.92 -19.71 -18.14
CA PRO A 62 -5.13 -19.40 -17.39
C PRO A 62 -5.41 -20.42 -16.28
N THR A 63 -4.77 -21.59 -16.32
CA THR A 63 -4.98 -22.71 -15.40
C THR A 63 -4.05 -22.68 -14.19
N ILE A 64 -3.13 -21.70 -14.09
CA ILE A 64 -2.25 -21.54 -12.93
C ILE A 64 -3.08 -21.55 -11.64
N THR A 65 -2.75 -22.45 -10.75
CA THR A 65 -3.47 -22.64 -9.49
C THR A 65 -3.11 -21.55 -8.47
N LEU A 66 -4.14 -21.01 -7.85
CA LEU A 66 -4.10 -20.17 -6.65
C LEU A 66 -4.85 -20.89 -5.54
N ILE A 67 -4.64 -20.52 -4.29
CA ILE A 67 -5.41 -21.04 -3.15
C ILE A 67 -6.27 -19.91 -2.57
N GLY A 68 -7.59 -20.11 -2.55
CA GLY A 68 -8.56 -19.17 -1.99
C GLY A 68 -9.35 -19.74 -0.80
N PRO A 69 -10.39 -19.03 -0.33
CA PRO A 69 -11.19 -19.44 0.85
C PRO A 69 -11.93 -20.75 0.71
N HIS A 70 -12.11 -21.23 -0.52
CA HIS A 70 -12.81 -22.47 -0.83
C HIS A 70 -11.90 -23.53 -1.45
N GLY A 71 -10.58 -23.38 -1.27
CA GLY A 71 -9.56 -24.27 -1.82
C GLY A 71 -8.96 -23.76 -3.13
N PRO A 72 -8.39 -24.67 -3.94
CA PRO A 72 -7.75 -24.33 -5.20
C PRO A 72 -8.70 -23.72 -6.22
N LEU A 73 -8.23 -22.71 -6.95
CA LEU A 73 -8.88 -22.13 -8.11
C LEU A 73 -7.83 -21.76 -9.16
N THR A 74 -8.27 -21.52 -10.40
CA THR A 74 -7.41 -21.09 -11.50
C THR A 74 -7.23 -19.57 -11.53
N LEU A 75 -6.17 -19.09 -12.18
CA LEU A 75 -5.97 -17.67 -12.46
C LEU A 75 -7.17 -17.06 -13.21
N LEU A 76 -7.77 -17.82 -14.12
CA LEU A 76 -8.98 -17.41 -14.84
C LEU A 76 -10.18 -17.17 -13.90
N GLU A 77 -10.38 -18.04 -12.92
CA GLU A 77 -11.48 -17.89 -11.93
C GLU A 77 -11.27 -16.67 -11.02
N ALA A 78 -10.02 -16.27 -10.75
CA ALA A 78 -9.70 -15.07 -9.97
C ALA A 78 -10.18 -13.76 -10.62
N PHE A 79 -10.57 -13.78 -11.89
CA PHE A 79 -11.25 -12.65 -12.53
C PHE A 79 -12.70 -12.45 -12.05
N GLU A 80 -13.30 -13.44 -11.37
CA GLU A 80 -14.69 -13.40 -10.91
C GLU A 80 -15.70 -13.07 -12.03
N GLY A 81 -15.44 -13.60 -13.23
CA GLY A 81 -16.28 -13.38 -14.42
C GLY A 81 -16.08 -12.03 -15.11
N ARG A 82 -15.15 -11.18 -14.64
CA ARG A 82 -14.81 -9.91 -15.27
C ARG A 82 -13.71 -10.05 -16.32
N LYS A 83 -13.60 -9.08 -17.23
CA LYS A 83 -12.55 -9.12 -18.28
C LYS A 83 -11.17 -8.71 -17.80
N GLN A 84 -11.06 -7.94 -16.72
CA GLN A 84 -9.80 -7.39 -16.26
C GLN A 84 -9.53 -7.77 -14.81
N LEU A 85 -8.27 -8.00 -14.49
CA LEU A 85 -7.80 -8.29 -13.13
C LEU A 85 -6.62 -7.38 -12.81
N ILE A 86 -6.71 -6.66 -11.69
CA ILE A 86 -5.57 -6.02 -11.04
C ILE A 86 -5.17 -6.90 -9.87
N ALA A 87 -3.99 -7.52 -9.95
CA ALA A 87 -3.42 -8.33 -8.89
C ALA A 87 -2.33 -7.55 -8.15
N TYR A 88 -2.50 -7.36 -6.85
CA TYR A 88 -1.45 -6.86 -5.99
C TYR A 88 -0.70 -8.04 -5.37
N PHE A 89 0.56 -8.25 -5.78
CA PHE A 89 1.43 -9.27 -5.21
C PHE A 89 1.93 -8.79 -3.85
N PHE A 90 1.39 -9.38 -2.79
CA PHE A 90 1.71 -9.04 -1.42
C PHE A 90 2.97 -9.80 -0.98
N MET A 91 4.02 -9.08 -0.64
CA MET A 91 5.24 -9.64 -0.04
C MET A 91 4.91 -10.20 1.33
N TRP A 92 5.28 -11.46 1.56
CA TRP A 92 4.95 -12.18 2.79
C TRP A 92 6.21 -12.63 3.53
N HIS A 93 6.13 -12.63 4.86
CA HIS A 93 7.18 -13.17 5.74
C HIS A 93 6.61 -14.33 6.55
N THR A 94 6.72 -15.54 5.99
CA THR A 94 6.14 -16.76 6.57
C THR A 94 6.61 -16.99 8.01
N GLY A 95 5.66 -17.29 8.91
CA GLY A 95 5.93 -17.57 10.32
C GLY A 95 6.16 -16.34 11.18
N GLN A 96 6.20 -15.13 10.60
CA GLN A 96 6.37 -13.89 11.36
C GLN A 96 5.04 -13.39 11.94
N PRO A 97 5.05 -12.75 13.13
CA PRO A 97 3.84 -12.14 13.68
C PRO A 97 3.32 -11.00 12.80
N ALA A 98 2.04 -10.63 12.96
CA ALA A 98 1.41 -9.56 12.20
C ALA A 98 2.22 -8.25 12.18
N ALA A 99 2.83 -7.88 13.31
CA ALA A 99 3.67 -6.69 13.44
C ALA A 99 4.92 -6.70 12.56
N ALA A 100 5.40 -7.88 12.16
CA ALA A 100 6.61 -8.08 11.38
C ALA A 100 6.33 -8.42 9.90
N GLN A 101 5.06 -8.40 9.47
CA GLN A 101 4.69 -8.54 8.06
C GLN A 101 5.03 -7.28 7.25
N CYS A 102 5.12 -7.42 5.92
CA CYS A 102 5.58 -6.34 5.05
C CYS A 102 4.76 -5.04 5.23
N GLU A 103 5.42 -3.98 5.66
CA GLU A 103 4.77 -2.74 6.09
C GLU A 103 4.28 -1.90 4.91
N GLY A 104 5.08 -1.88 3.83
CA GLY A 104 4.69 -1.27 2.57
C GLY A 104 3.44 -1.95 2.00
N CYS A 105 3.42 -3.28 1.99
CA CYS A 105 2.24 -4.03 1.55
C CYS A 105 1.02 -3.76 2.42
N THR A 106 1.21 -3.68 3.74
CA THR A 106 0.15 -3.34 4.69
C THR A 106 -0.43 -1.94 4.42
N LYS A 107 0.43 -0.96 4.13
CA LYS A 107 0.01 0.40 3.76
C LYS A 107 -0.72 0.47 2.43
N TYR A 108 -0.14 -0.09 1.37
CA TYR A 108 -0.69 0.05 0.02
C TYR A 108 -1.96 -0.75 -0.16
N ASN A 109 -1.94 -2.03 0.22
CA ASN A 109 -3.11 -2.90 0.12
C ASN A 109 -4.27 -2.38 0.97
N GLY A 110 -3.97 -1.91 2.19
CA GLY A 110 -5.01 -1.49 3.14
C GLY A 110 -5.79 -0.25 2.77
N GLN A 111 -5.37 0.48 1.74
CA GLN A 111 -6.06 1.68 1.25
C GLN A 111 -7.00 1.42 0.07
N VAL A 112 -6.93 0.25 -0.57
CA VAL A 112 -7.89 -0.15 -1.62
C VAL A 112 -9.12 -0.76 -0.94
N ARG A 113 -10.13 0.09 -0.67
CA ARG A 113 -11.34 -0.31 0.06
C ARG A 113 -12.63 -0.24 -0.76
N GLU A 114 -12.74 0.71 -1.68
CA GLU A 114 -13.92 0.91 -2.51
C GLU A 114 -13.70 0.33 -3.90
N LEU A 115 -14.37 -0.79 -4.20
CA LEU A 115 -14.18 -1.54 -5.45
C LEU A 115 -15.26 -1.27 -6.50
N SER A 116 -16.37 -0.61 -6.14
CA SER A 116 -17.51 -0.41 -7.05
C SER A 116 -17.12 0.34 -8.34
N TYR A 117 -16.22 1.32 -8.24
CA TYR A 117 -15.71 2.03 -9.41
C TYR A 117 -14.90 1.12 -10.35
N LEU A 118 -14.11 0.19 -9.82
CA LEU A 118 -13.39 -0.81 -10.62
C LEU A 118 -14.37 -1.82 -11.24
N HIS A 119 -15.28 -2.37 -10.44
CA HIS A 119 -16.29 -3.32 -10.90
C HIS A 119 -17.17 -2.73 -12.01
N SER A 120 -17.50 -1.44 -11.94
CA SER A 120 -18.28 -0.74 -12.98
C SER A 120 -17.56 -0.58 -14.33
N ARG A 121 -16.27 -0.94 -14.41
CA ARG A 121 -15.48 -1.00 -15.65
C ARG A 121 -14.93 -2.42 -15.90
N ASP A 122 -15.60 -3.43 -15.35
CA ASP A 122 -15.28 -4.83 -15.62
C ASP A 122 -13.86 -5.20 -15.15
N VAL A 123 -13.46 -4.68 -13.99
CA VAL A 123 -12.16 -4.92 -13.35
C VAL A 123 -12.37 -5.55 -11.97
N THR A 124 -11.76 -6.70 -11.73
CA THR A 124 -11.59 -7.27 -10.38
C THR A 124 -10.26 -6.78 -9.80
N TYR A 125 -10.23 -6.44 -8.51
CA TYR A 125 -8.99 -6.24 -7.77
C TYR A 125 -8.81 -7.41 -6.81
N ALA A 126 -7.62 -8.01 -6.77
CA ALA A 126 -7.31 -9.10 -5.86
C ALA A 126 -5.91 -8.95 -5.27
N THR A 127 -5.73 -9.44 -4.05
CA THR A 127 -4.43 -9.57 -3.42
C THR A 127 -3.90 -10.98 -3.60
N PHE A 128 -2.72 -11.09 -4.21
CA PHE A 128 -1.99 -12.34 -4.42
C PHE A 128 -0.86 -12.41 -3.39
N CYS A 129 -1.11 -13.06 -2.25
CA CYS A 129 -0.14 -13.24 -1.19
C CYS A 129 0.88 -14.32 -1.53
N GLN A 130 2.17 -14.00 -1.41
CA GLN A 130 3.26 -14.94 -1.72
C GLN A 130 3.51 -15.99 -0.61
N GLY A 131 2.70 -16.00 0.46
CA GLY A 131 2.82 -16.95 1.57
C GLY A 131 1.62 -17.88 1.72
N PRO A 132 1.62 -18.75 2.75
CA PRO A 132 0.57 -19.74 2.98
C PRO A 132 -0.82 -19.12 3.11
N TYR A 133 -1.84 -19.78 2.57
CA TYR A 133 -3.21 -19.26 2.61
C TYR A 133 -3.74 -19.09 4.03
N GLU A 134 -3.67 -20.13 4.86
CA GLU A 134 -4.24 -20.11 6.22
C GLU A 134 -3.66 -18.98 7.10
N GLU A 135 -2.34 -18.82 7.08
CA GLU A 135 -1.64 -17.78 7.84
C GLU A 135 -1.98 -16.37 7.31
N SER A 136 -1.94 -16.20 5.99
CA SER A 136 -2.15 -14.89 5.38
C SER A 136 -3.62 -14.45 5.34
N ALA A 137 -4.56 -15.39 5.29
CA ALA A 137 -5.98 -15.12 5.41
C ALA A 137 -6.33 -14.57 6.80
N ARG A 138 -5.70 -15.06 7.86
CA ARG A 138 -5.83 -14.47 9.21
C ARG A 138 -5.32 -13.04 9.26
N TYR A 139 -4.28 -12.70 8.49
CA TYR A 139 -3.81 -11.32 8.38
C TYR A 139 -4.78 -10.42 7.62
N ARG A 140 -5.39 -10.93 6.54
CA ARG A 140 -6.51 -10.24 5.86
C ARG A 140 -7.65 -9.93 6.85
N ASP A 141 -8.03 -10.92 7.67
CA ASP A 141 -9.11 -10.79 8.66
C ASP A 141 -8.75 -9.83 9.80
N PHE A 142 -7.53 -9.94 10.32
CA PHE A 142 -6.97 -8.99 11.28
C PHE A 142 -7.07 -7.56 10.75
N MET A 143 -6.68 -7.35 9.48
CA MET A 143 -6.73 -6.05 8.85
C MET A 143 -8.15 -5.62 8.43
N GLY A 144 -9.13 -6.52 8.54
CA GLY A 144 -10.50 -6.34 8.12
C GLY A 144 -10.59 -5.95 6.65
N TRP A 145 -9.86 -6.64 5.77
CA TRP A 145 -9.87 -6.41 4.33
C TRP A 145 -10.89 -7.31 3.63
N ASP A 146 -11.69 -6.72 2.74
CA ASP A 146 -12.79 -7.40 2.03
C ASP A 146 -12.44 -7.75 0.58
N ALA A 147 -11.30 -7.24 0.08
CA ALA A 147 -10.84 -7.56 -1.26
C ALA A 147 -10.51 -9.07 -1.40
N PRO A 148 -10.77 -9.68 -2.56
CA PRO A 148 -10.35 -11.05 -2.84
C PRO A 148 -8.89 -11.29 -2.46
N TRP A 149 -8.64 -12.37 -1.73
CA TRP A 149 -7.32 -12.71 -1.20
C TRP A 149 -6.98 -14.15 -1.56
N TYR A 150 -5.86 -14.33 -2.25
CA TYR A 150 -5.41 -15.62 -2.72
C TYR A 150 -3.95 -15.84 -2.33
N SER A 151 -3.61 -17.05 -1.93
CA SER A 151 -2.21 -17.46 -1.85
C SER A 151 -1.73 -17.89 -3.23
N VAL A 152 -0.54 -17.39 -3.59
CA VAL A 152 0.21 -17.75 -4.79
C VAL A 152 1.56 -18.37 -4.43
N GLN A 153 1.72 -18.88 -3.20
CA GLN A 153 3.00 -19.42 -2.71
C GLN A 153 3.63 -20.41 -3.71
N ASP A 154 2.84 -21.36 -4.19
CA ASP A 154 3.31 -22.42 -5.08
C ASP A 154 3.36 -21.99 -6.56
N SER A 155 2.74 -20.86 -6.92
CA SER A 155 2.64 -20.35 -8.30
C SER A 155 3.36 -19.02 -8.53
N ALA A 156 4.01 -18.46 -7.50
CA ALA A 156 4.64 -17.15 -7.54
C ALA A 156 5.72 -17.07 -8.63
N GLU A 157 6.57 -18.09 -8.77
CA GLU A 157 7.63 -18.10 -9.79
C GLU A 157 7.05 -18.02 -11.22
N ALA A 158 5.98 -18.78 -11.49
CA ALA A 158 5.31 -18.79 -12.79
C ALA A 158 4.62 -17.44 -13.08
N LEU A 159 3.89 -16.90 -12.10
CA LEU A 159 3.17 -15.63 -12.23
C LEU A 159 4.11 -14.42 -12.30
N LEU A 160 5.26 -14.49 -11.63
CA LEU A 160 6.26 -13.44 -11.63
C LEU A 160 7.24 -13.55 -12.80
N ALA A 161 7.22 -14.65 -13.57
CA ALA A 161 7.93 -14.76 -14.85
C ALA A 161 9.39 -14.29 -14.81
N GLY A 162 10.14 -14.74 -13.80
CA GLY A 162 11.55 -14.38 -13.58
C GLY A 162 11.79 -13.08 -12.80
N ARG A 163 10.74 -12.35 -12.41
CA ARG A 163 10.84 -11.26 -11.43
C ARG A 163 11.09 -11.85 -10.02
N PRO A 164 11.87 -11.17 -9.15
CA PRO A 164 12.14 -11.66 -7.81
C PRO A 164 10.88 -11.94 -6.99
N VAL A 165 10.76 -13.15 -6.47
CA VAL A 165 9.80 -13.53 -5.42
C VAL A 165 10.24 -12.87 -4.10
N GLY A 166 9.29 -12.49 -3.27
CA GLY A 166 9.54 -11.74 -2.03
C GLY A 166 9.64 -10.23 -2.25
N GLU A 167 9.23 -9.72 -3.42
CA GLU A 167 8.97 -8.31 -3.67
C GLU A 167 7.48 -8.07 -3.91
N PHE A 168 7.02 -6.81 -3.81
CA PHE A 168 5.62 -6.48 -4.13
C PHE A 168 5.47 -5.90 -5.52
N TYR A 169 4.36 -6.24 -6.17
CA TYR A 169 4.06 -5.84 -7.54
C TYR A 169 2.58 -5.46 -7.69
N LEU A 170 2.30 -4.53 -8.59
CA LEU A 170 0.96 -4.32 -9.11
C LEU A 170 0.94 -4.79 -10.55
N VAL A 171 0.14 -5.82 -10.86
CA VAL A 171 0.09 -6.47 -12.16
C VAL A 171 -1.33 -6.40 -12.72
N CYS A 172 -1.45 -6.11 -14.00
CA CYS A 172 -2.73 -6.00 -14.70
C CYS A 172 -2.85 -7.09 -15.76
N TYR A 173 -3.94 -7.84 -15.70
CA TYR A 173 -4.27 -8.89 -16.65
C TYR A 173 -5.56 -8.59 -17.41
N LEU A 174 -5.65 -9.14 -18.62
CA LEU A 174 -6.84 -9.14 -19.46
C LEU A 174 -7.22 -10.60 -19.77
N GLN A 175 -8.50 -10.92 -19.63
CA GLN A 175 -9.08 -12.15 -20.11
C GLN A 175 -9.76 -11.92 -21.47
N HIS A 176 -9.48 -12.78 -22.44
CA HIS A 176 -10.17 -12.78 -23.73
C HIS A 176 -10.39 -14.21 -24.24
N GLY A 177 -11.64 -14.63 -24.37
CA GLY A 177 -12.00 -15.95 -24.92
C GLY A 177 -11.46 -17.13 -24.10
N GLY A 178 -11.41 -17.00 -22.77
CA GLY A 178 -10.86 -18.03 -21.87
C GLY A 178 -9.34 -18.03 -21.74
N ARG A 179 -8.64 -17.16 -22.46
CA ARG A 179 -7.19 -16.96 -22.35
C ARG A 179 -6.89 -15.76 -21.46
N VAL A 180 -5.74 -15.78 -20.80
CA VAL A 180 -5.29 -14.69 -19.91
C VAL A 180 -4.00 -14.08 -20.46
N PHE A 181 -3.90 -12.75 -20.38
CA PHE A 181 -2.74 -12.00 -20.84
C PHE A 181 -2.28 -11.02 -19.75
N GLU A 182 -1.00 -10.99 -19.44
CA GLU A 182 -0.39 -9.89 -18.69
C GLU A 182 -0.22 -8.68 -19.61
N THR A 183 -0.72 -7.53 -19.18
CA THR A 183 -0.76 -6.29 -19.99
C THR A 183 0.16 -5.19 -19.46
N TYR A 184 0.42 -5.19 -18.16
CA TYR A 184 1.25 -4.19 -17.48
C TYR A 184 1.64 -4.68 -16.09
N TRP A 185 2.81 -4.28 -15.61
CA TRP A 185 3.17 -4.43 -14.20
C TRP A 185 4.06 -3.28 -13.72
N THR A 186 4.13 -3.08 -12.40
CA THR A 186 5.06 -2.14 -11.78
C THR A 186 5.37 -2.53 -10.32
N LYS A 187 6.38 -1.89 -9.72
CA LYS A 187 6.78 -2.10 -8.32
C LYS A 187 7.30 -0.81 -7.67
N GLY A 188 7.62 -0.86 -6.39
CA GLY A 188 8.21 0.27 -5.66
C GLY A 188 7.27 1.48 -5.61
N ARG A 189 7.80 2.69 -5.81
CA ARG A 189 7.03 3.95 -5.73
C ARG A 189 5.86 4.04 -6.71
N SER A 190 5.90 3.33 -7.83
CA SER A 190 4.79 3.32 -8.79
C SER A 190 3.51 2.69 -8.23
N VAL A 191 3.60 1.93 -7.13
CA VAL A 191 2.44 1.37 -6.40
C VAL A 191 1.74 2.43 -5.54
N GLU A 192 2.35 3.61 -5.34
CA GLU A 192 1.73 4.74 -4.61
C GLU A 192 0.39 5.19 -5.19
N VAL A 193 0.05 4.82 -6.43
CA VAL A 193 -1.29 5.00 -7.01
C VAL A 193 -2.40 4.39 -6.16
N MET A 194 -2.10 3.34 -5.39
CA MET A 194 -3.03 2.69 -4.45
C MET A 194 -3.16 3.45 -3.11
N SER A 195 -2.38 4.52 -2.91
CA SER A 195 -2.23 5.23 -1.64
C SER A 195 -2.85 6.64 -1.71
N PRO A 196 -4.18 6.80 -1.57
CA PRO A 196 -4.81 8.11 -1.46
C PRO A 196 -4.21 8.97 -0.33
N SER A 197 -3.73 8.37 0.76
CA SER A 197 -3.10 9.12 1.86
C SER A 197 -1.88 9.93 1.41
N TYR A 198 -1.06 9.40 0.51
CA TYR A 198 0.12 10.09 -0.01
C TYR A 198 -0.27 11.24 -0.93
N GLY A 199 -1.22 11.01 -1.84
CA GLY A 199 -1.74 12.07 -2.69
C GLY A 199 -2.38 13.21 -1.89
N LEU A 200 -3.00 12.93 -0.74
CA LEU A 200 -3.57 13.94 0.14
C LEU A 200 -2.51 14.65 1.00
N LEU A 201 -1.54 13.93 1.56
CA LEU A 201 -0.43 14.50 2.34
C LEU A 201 0.41 15.46 1.50
N ASP A 202 0.66 15.14 0.23
CA ASP A 202 1.36 16.01 -0.72
C ASP A 202 0.63 17.35 -0.99
N LYS A 203 -0.65 17.46 -0.62
CA LYS A 203 -1.43 18.71 -0.69
C LYS A 203 -1.43 19.50 0.60
N THR A 204 -0.91 18.92 1.68
CA THR A 204 -0.77 19.63 2.95
C THR A 204 0.54 20.39 2.98
N ILE A 205 0.59 21.46 3.79
CA ILE A 205 1.79 22.29 3.88
C ILE A 205 3.01 21.48 4.34
N TYR A 206 2.86 20.45 5.19
CA TYR A 206 4.00 19.71 5.71
C TYR A 206 4.36 18.45 4.92
N GLY A 207 3.69 18.20 3.79
CA GLY A 207 3.94 17.02 2.96
C GLY A 207 3.76 15.71 3.74
N ARG A 208 4.53 14.69 3.35
CA ARG A 208 4.58 13.38 4.01
C ARG A 208 5.50 13.37 5.22
N GLN A 209 6.33 14.41 5.37
CA GLN A 209 7.36 14.58 6.40
C GLN A 209 8.44 13.48 6.33
N GLU A 210 8.82 13.11 5.12
CA GLU A 210 9.83 12.08 4.83
C GLU A 210 11.18 12.71 4.47
N LYS A 211 12.28 12.05 4.86
CA LYS A 211 13.65 12.59 4.72
C LYS A 211 14.08 12.92 3.28
N TRP A 212 13.46 12.31 2.28
CA TRP A 212 13.80 12.54 0.86
C TRP A 212 13.06 13.72 0.24
N GLU A 213 12.04 14.26 0.92
CA GLU A 213 11.28 15.41 0.41
C GLU A 213 12.17 16.66 0.34
N ASP A 214 11.95 17.49 -0.68
CA ASP A 214 12.57 18.81 -0.78
C ASP A 214 11.71 19.81 -0.01
N SER A 215 11.91 19.86 1.32
CA SER A 215 11.20 20.77 2.21
C SER A 215 12.10 21.94 2.64
N PRO A 216 11.54 23.14 2.84
CA PRO A 216 12.30 24.26 3.36
C PRO A 216 13.01 23.93 4.69
N ALA A 217 14.15 24.59 4.93
CA ALA A 217 14.90 24.40 6.16
C ALA A 217 14.03 24.62 7.42
N GLY A 218 14.14 23.72 8.40
CA GLY A 218 13.38 23.76 9.64
C GLY A 218 11.98 23.14 9.57
N TRP A 219 11.52 22.68 8.39
CA TRP A 219 10.26 21.98 8.26
C TRP A 219 10.32 20.55 8.82
N PRO A 220 9.21 19.99 9.31
CA PRO A 220 9.18 18.63 9.81
C PRO A 220 9.48 17.62 8.68
N GLN A 221 10.51 16.80 8.87
CA GLN A 221 10.91 15.73 7.91
C GLN A 221 11.32 14.43 8.62
N LEU A 222 10.87 14.26 9.86
CA LEU A 222 11.18 13.13 10.70
C LEU A 222 9.87 12.47 11.18
N TRP A 223 8.92 12.27 10.27
CA TRP A 223 7.72 11.51 10.61
C TRP A 223 8.07 10.05 10.86
N GLY A 224 7.59 9.55 11.99
CA GLY A 224 7.99 8.27 12.56
C GLY A 224 8.46 8.45 14.01
N GLU A 225 8.84 7.35 14.65
CA GLU A 225 9.41 7.42 15.98
C GLU A 225 10.82 8.02 15.93
N ASN A 226 11.21 8.70 17.01
CA ASN A 226 12.58 9.18 17.23
C ASN A 226 13.49 8.00 17.60
N THR A 227 13.49 6.96 16.78
CA THR A 227 14.35 5.78 16.88
C THR A 227 15.54 5.95 15.91
N ALA A 228 16.58 5.13 16.08
CA ALA A 228 17.75 5.15 15.21
C ALA A 228 17.41 4.95 13.71
N GLU A 229 16.24 4.36 13.41
CA GLU A 229 15.75 4.11 12.06
C GLU A 229 14.27 4.52 11.90
N PRO A 230 13.97 5.82 11.71
CA PRO A 230 12.60 6.26 11.46
C PRO A 230 12.10 5.66 10.15
N HIS A 231 10.94 4.99 10.20
CA HIS A 231 10.32 4.35 9.05
C HIS A 231 8.93 4.97 8.80
N PRO A 232 8.63 5.43 7.56
CA PRO A 232 7.40 6.21 7.26
C PRO A 232 6.10 5.41 7.44
N TYR A 233 6.19 4.09 7.60
CA TYR A 233 5.03 3.20 7.76
C TYR A 233 4.80 2.75 9.20
N ARG A 234 5.66 3.13 10.15
CA ARG A 234 5.61 2.67 11.55
C ARG A 234 5.12 3.73 12.52
N MET A 235 4.44 3.26 13.55
CA MET A 235 4.18 4.01 14.79
C MET A 235 4.16 3.00 15.94
N ARG A 236 4.81 3.28 17.07
CA ARG A 236 4.82 2.40 18.26
C ARG A 236 5.32 0.98 17.94
N GLY A 237 6.34 0.88 17.10
CA GLY A 237 6.93 -0.41 16.68
C GLY A 237 6.08 -1.28 15.75
N ARG A 238 4.95 -0.80 15.19
CA ARG A 238 4.09 -1.56 14.26
C ARG A 238 3.68 -0.75 13.03
N PRO A 239 3.26 -1.41 11.93
CA PRO A 239 2.65 -0.71 10.81
C PRO A 239 1.43 0.12 11.25
N ILE A 240 1.40 1.40 10.88
CA ILE A 240 0.37 2.38 11.29
C ILE A 240 -1.07 1.84 11.14
N PRO A 241 -1.47 1.19 10.02
CA PRO A 241 -2.84 0.74 9.84
C PRO A 241 -3.32 -0.30 10.86
N GLN A 242 -2.41 -1.02 11.52
CA GLN A 242 -2.74 -2.09 12.46
C GLN A 242 -3.37 -1.57 13.76
N TRP A 243 -3.01 -0.36 14.20
CA TRP A 243 -3.50 0.19 15.47
C TRP A 243 -5.02 0.32 15.53
N SER A 244 -5.62 0.79 14.45
CA SER A 244 -7.08 0.90 14.36
C SER A 244 -7.79 -0.45 14.48
N ARG A 245 -7.14 -1.53 14.06
CA ARG A 245 -7.69 -2.90 14.07
C ARG A 245 -7.64 -3.51 15.46
N LEU A 246 -6.51 -3.33 16.14
CA LEU A 246 -6.35 -3.73 17.54
C LEU A 246 -7.32 -2.98 18.45
N ALA A 247 -7.47 -1.66 18.24
CA ALA A 247 -8.42 -0.84 18.99
C ALA A 247 -9.87 -1.30 18.79
N ALA A 248 -10.19 -1.84 17.61
CA ALA A 248 -11.48 -2.45 17.30
C ALA A 248 -11.61 -3.92 17.75
N GLY A 249 -10.59 -4.48 18.42
CA GLY A 249 -10.61 -5.85 18.97
C GLY A 249 -10.33 -6.97 17.96
N HIS A 250 -9.79 -6.64 16.77
CA HIS A 250 -9.36 -7.68 15.83
C HIS A 250 -8.13 -8.41 16.38
N SER A 251 -8.16 -9.75 16.34
CA SER A 251 -7.01 -10.60 16.71
C SER A 251 -5.90 -10.47 15.67
N ASP A 252 -4.66 -10.27 16.11
CA ASP A 252 -3.47 -10.27 15.26
C ASP A 252 -2.69 -11.59 15.32
N ASP A 253 -3.27 -12.62 15.94
CA ASP A 253 -2.76 -13.98 15.95
C ASP A 253 -2.93 -14.65 14.58
N LEU A 254 -1.80 -14.86 13.91
CA LEU A 254 -1.74 -15.50 12.60
C LEU A 254 -1.66 -17.03 12.68
N GLY A 255 -1.72 -17.61 13.89
CA GLY A 255 -1.52 -19.04 14.10
C GLY A 255 -0.06 -19.47 13.86
N THR A 256 0.88 -18.51 13.87
CA THR A 256 2.30 -18.78 13.70
C THR A 256 2.91 -19.22 15.03
N SER A 257 3.65 -20.32 15.02
CA SER A 257 4.47 -20.72 16.15
C SER A 257 5.79 -19.94 16.12
N ALA A 258 5.75 -18.67 16.56
CA ALA A 258 6.96 -17.92 16.92
C ALA A 258 7.01 -17.73 18.45
N PRO A 259 8.17 -17.92 19.10
CA PRO A 259 8.26 -17.90 20.55
C PRO A 259 7.96 -16.48 21.07
N ALA A 260 7.22 -16.40 22.17
CA ALA A 260 7.08 -15.17 22.93
C ALA A 260 8.49 -14.64 23.23
N THR A 261 8.90 -13.54 22.60
CA THR A 261 10.11 -12.83 22.99
C THR A 261 9.87 -12.30 24.40
N THR A 262 10.45 -12.99 25.36
CA THR A 262 10.59 -12.56 26.74
C THR A 262 11.27 -11.19 26.75
N SER A 263 10.63 -10.25 27.43
CA SER A 263 11.22 -9.00 27.89
C SER A 263 12.62 -9.26 28.43
N HIS A 264 13.66 -8.76 27.76
CA HIS A 264 14.96 -8.58 28.39
C HIS A 264 14.95 -7.22 29.06
N CYS A 265 14.60 -7.23 30.34
CA CYS A 265 15.07 -6.23 31.28
C CYS A 265 16.60 -6.33 31.34
N CYS A 266 17.30 -5.22 31.08
CA CYS A 266 18.62 -4.98 31.66
C CYS A 266 18.72 -3.50 32.02
N GLY A 267 18.56 -3.21 33.32
CA GLY A 267 19.39 -2.20 33.97
C GLY A 267 20.75 -2.81 34.27
N ASP A 268 21.81 -2.07 34.04
CA ASP A 268 22.59 -1.34 35.05
C ASP A 268 23.30 -0.16 34.36
#